data_AF-G5BB50-F1
#
_entry.id   AF-G5BB50-F1
#
_cell.length_a   1.000
_cell.length_b   1.000
_cell.length_c   1.000
_cell.angle_alpha   90.00
_cell.angle_beta   90.00
_cell.angle_gamma   90.00
#
_symmetry.space_group_name_H-M   'P 1'
#
loop_
_entity.id
_entity.type
_entity.pdbx_description
1 polymer ?
#
loop_
_entity_poly.entity_id
_entity_poly.type
_entity_poly.pdbx_seq_one_letter_code
_entity_poly.pdbx_strand_id
1 'polypeptide(L)'
;MFFEDISEMKRDQSKDFLIFLRRCTGMDSIPFIQRANIGHLKTPEDGLTCVLNLEEDLTRSIEDLKTSASQAGETHLVQFVEELLIKQEKCKKFLECHISTQKKFEEYSWQRRLSENPAGASVSGKET
;
A
#
# COMPACT_ATOMS: atom_id res chain seq x y z
N MET A 1 11.67 -3.72 5.74
CA MET A 1 11.89 -2.39 5.16
C MET A 1 10.65 -1.87 4.44
N PHE A 2 10.22 -2.40 3.28
CA PHE A 2 9.07 -1.83 2.54
C PHE A 2 7.79 -1.56 3.37
N PHE A 3 7.25 -2.57 4.07
CA PHE A 3 6.05 -2.36 4.90
C PHE A 3 6.29 -1.48 6.13
N GLU A 4 7.52 -1.40 6.61
CA GLU A 4 7.89 -0.49 7.71
C GLU A 4 7.85 0.96 7.20
N ASP A 5 8.41 1.23 6.03
CA ASP A 5 8.38 2.56 5.39
C ASP A 5 6.94 3.02 5.14
N ILE A 6 6.08 2.12 4.63
CA ILE A 6 4.65 2.40 4.47
C ILE A 6 4.00 2.69 5.83
N SER A 7 4.31 1.90 6.87
CA SER A 7 3.74 2.10 8.20
C SER A 7 4.14 3.44 8.82
N GLU A 8 5.39 3.88 8.62
CA GLU A 8 5.88 5.17 9.11
C GLU A 8 5.21 6.32 8.38
N MET A 9 5.14 6.26 7.05
CA MET A 9 4.43 7.26 6.25
C MET A 9 2.95 7.39 6.69
N LYS A 10 2.25 6.27 6.92
CA LYS A 10 0.86 6.27 7.38
C LYS A 10 0.71 6.82 8.79
N ARG A 11 1.65 6.50 9.67
CA ARG A 11 1.70 7.08 11.00
C ARG A 11 1.85 8.60 10.95
N ASP A 12 2.70 9.13 10.08
CA ASP A 12 2.88 10.57 9.96
C ASP A 12 1.67 11.28 9.34
N GLN A 13 1.06 10.71 8.30
CA GLN A 13 -0.22 11.19 7.76
C GLN A 13 -1.33 11.23 8.82
N SER A 14 -1.39 10.19 9.66
CA SER A 14 -2.37 10.13 10.76
C SER A 14 -2.14 11.21 11.80
N LYS A 15 -0.88 11.52 12.13
CA LYS A 15 -0.56 12.62 13.05
C LYS A 15 -0.97 13.97 12.48
N ASP A 16 -0.67 14.24 11.22
CA ASP A 16 -1.08 15.48 10.55
C ASP A 16 -2.59 15.67 10.64
N PHE A 17 -3.36 14.59 10.40
CA PHE A 17 -4.81 14.58 10.54
C PHE A 17 -5.28 14.89 11.96
N LEU A 18 -4.70 14.23 12.97
CA LEU A 18 -5.06 14.47 14.38
C LEU A 18 -4.71 15.89 14.84
N ILE A 19 -3.59 16.45 14.37
CA ILE A 19 -3.20 17.83 14.64
C ILE A 19 -4.22 18.79 14.02
N PHE A 20 -4.65 18.53 12.78
CA PHE A 20 -5.70 19.31 12.13
C PHE A 20 -7.00 19.25 12.94
N LEU A 21 -7.48 18.05 13.30
CA LEU A 21 -8.69 17.89 14.09
C LEU A 21 -8.61 18.63 15.43
N ARG A 22 -7.50 18.49 16.17
CA ARG A 22 -7.32 19.20 17.44
C ARG A 22 -7.43 20.72 17.28
N ARG A 23 -6.91 21.28 16.19
CA ARG A 23 -7.00 22.72 15.90
C ARG A 23 -8.42 23.17 15.59
N CYS A 24 -9.19 22.35 14.89
CA CYS A 24 -10.54 22.70 14.42
C CYS A 24 -11.63 22.42 15.47
N THR A 25 -11.56 21.30 16.18
CA THR A 25 -12.65 20.83 17.06
C THR A 25 -12.28 20.86 18.54
N GLY A 26 -11.03 21.18 18.89
CA GLY A 26 -10.56 21.13 20.27
C GLY A 26 -10.48 19.71 20.82
N MET A 27 -10.26 18.70 19.96
CA MET A 27 -10.30 17.29 20.34
C MET A 27 -9.39 16.96 21.54
N ASP A 28 -10.02 16.54 22.63
CA ASP A 28 -9.37 16.27 23.93
C ASP A 28 -8.74 14.87 24.02
N SER A 29 -9.17 13.93 23.17
CA SER A 29 -8.71 12.53 23.22
C SER A 29 -8.37 11.98 21.84
N ILE A 30 -7.32 11.18 21.76
CA ILE A 30 -6.94 10.45 20.54
C ILE A 30 -7.97 9.33 20.30
N PRO A 31 -8.47 9.15 19.06
CA PRO A 31 -9.40 8.06 18.75
C PRO A 31 -8.74 6.70 18.97
N PHE A 32 -9.56 5.72 19.37
CA PHE A 32 -9.10 4.35 19.56
C PHE A 32 -8.58 3.77 18.25
N ILE A 33 -7.37 3.20 18.28
CA ILE A 33 -6.76 2.53 17.13
C ILE A 33 -6.99 1.03 17.29
N GLN A 34 -7.89 0.49 16.47
CA GLN A 34 -8.16 -0.94 16.45
C GLN A 34 -6.96 -1.69 15.85
N ARG A 35 -6.56 -2.79 16.50
CA ARG A 35 -5.58 -3.71 15.91
C ARG A 35 -6.15 -4.28 14.62
N ALA A 36 -5.38 -4.18 13.54
CA ALA A 36 -5.78 -4.72 12.26
C ALA A 36 -5.99 -6.24 12.35
N ASN A 37 -7.15 -6.72 11.92
CA ASN A 37 -7.46 -8.15 11.82
C ASN A 37 -7.00 -8.69 10.46
N ILE A 38 -5.70 -8.54 10.20
CA ILE A 38 -5.07 -9.07 8.99
C ILE A 38 -4.62 -10.48 9.36
N GLY A 39 -5.24 -11.48 8.73
CA GLY A 39 -4.89 -12.88 8.95
C GLY A 39 -3.42 -13.19 8.58
N HIS A 40 -3.04 -14.45 8.63
CA HIS A 40 -1.71 -14.85 8.19
C HIS A 40 -1.51 -14.55 6.69
N LEU A 41 -0.63 -13.60 6.39
CA LEU A 41 -0.12 -13.35 5.04
C LEU A 41 0.82 -14.50 4.67
N LYS A 42 0.44 -15.33 3.69
CA LYS A 42 1.19 -16.54 3.33
C LYS A 42 2.29 -16.25 2.32
N THR A 43 2.05 -15.29 1.43
CA THR A 43 3.04 -14.89 0.42
C THR A 43 3.25 -13.37 0.39
N PRO A 44 4.37 -12.89 -0.17
CA PRO A 44 4.58 -11.46 -0.40
C PRO A 44 3.47 -10.81 -1.25
N GLU A 45 2.94 -11.52 -2.25
CA GLU A 45 1.85 -11.05 -3.09
C GLU A 45 0.54 -10.87 -2.31
N ASP A 46 0.25 -11.77 -1.36
CA ASP A 46 -0.88 -11.59 -0.44
C ASP A 46 -0.74 -10.30 0.37
N GLY A 47 0.48 -10.02 0.86
CA GLY A 47 0.79 -8.81 1.61
C GLY A 47 0.62 -7.54 0.78
N LEU A 48 1.15 -7.53 -0.45
CA LEU A 48 1.03 -6.41 -1.37
C LEU A 48 -0.43 -6.15 -1.77
N THR A 49 -1.19 -7.21 -2.05
CA THR A 49 -2.62 -7.13 -2.37
C THR A 49 -3.42 -6.59 -1.18
N CYS A 50 -3.10 -7.06 0.03
CA CYS A 50 -3.73 -6.57 1.26
C CYS A 50 -3.49 -5.07 1.45
N VAL A 51 -2.25 -4.59 1.27
CA VAL A 51 -1.95 -3.15 1.38
C VAL A 51 -2.65 -2.35 0.31
N LEU A 52 -2.68 -2.82 -0.94
CA LEU A 52 -3.39 -2.11 -2.02
C LEU A 52 -4.88 -1.93 -1.69
N ASN A 53 -5.55 -2.98 -1.21
CA ASN A 53 -6.96 -2.90 -0.81
C ASN A 53 -7.17 -1.89 0.35
N LEU A 54 -6.26 -1.88 1.33
CA LEU A 54 -6.31 -0.90 2.43
C LEU A 54 -6.15 0.54 1.94
N GLU A 55 -5.28 0.77 0.95
CA GLU A 55 -5.13 2.09 0.34
C GLU A 55 -6.37 2.52 -0.45
N GLU A 56 -7.02 1.60 -1.14
CA GLU A 56 -8.28 1.87 -1.87
C GLU A 56 -9.42 2.23 -0.91
N ASP A 57 -9.57 1.46 0.17
CA ASP A 57 -10.56 1.73 1.21
C ASP A 57 -10.31 3.07 1.91
N LEU A 58 -9.04 3.40 2.16
CA LEU A 58 -8.66 4.71 2.70
C LEU A 58 -8.97 5.83 1.72
N THR A 59 -8.65 5.68 0.43
CA THR A 59 -8.98 6.67 -0.60
C THR A 59 -10.49 6.95 -0.63
N ARG A 60 -11.32 5.90 -0.65
CA ARG A 60 -12.78 6.05 -0.63
C ARG A 60 -13.25 6.81 0.62
N SER A 61 -12.71 6.47 1.78
CA SER A 61 -13.05 7.15 3.04
C SER A 61 -12.68 8.64 3.02
N ILE A 62 -11.55 9.01 2.40
CA ILE A 62 -11.11 10.39 2.25
C ILE A 62 -12.00 11.15 1.24
N GLU A 63 -12.41 10.51 0.14
CA GLU A 63 -13.35 11.08 -0.84
C GLU A 63 -14.74 11.32 -0.25
N ASP A 64 -15.24 10.37 0.56
CA ASP A 64 -16.51 10.49 1.28
C ASP A 64 -16.44 11.64 2.30
N LEU A 65 -15.30 11.78 3.00
CA LEU A 65 -15.05 12.91 3.91
C LEU A 65 -15.04 14.24 3.15
N LYS A 66 -14.36 14.30 1.99
CA LYS A 66 -14.34 15.51 1.14
C LYS A 66 -15.75 15.90 0.73
N THR A 67 -16.54 14.93 0.30
CA THR A 67 -17.92 15.14 -0.16
C THR A 67 -18.78 15.68 0.98
N SER A 68 -18.70 15.06 2.15
CA SER A 68 -19.42 15.48 3.35
C SER A 68 -19.02 16.89 3.80
N ALA A 69 -17.71 17.17 3.85
CA ALA A 69 -17.17 18.49 4.19
C ALA A 69 -17.63 19.58 3.20
N SER A 70 -17.65 19.25 1.90
CA SER A 70 -18.11 20.16 0.85
C SER A 70 -19.59 20.49 0.99
N GLN A 71 -20.42 19.48 1.27
CA GLN A 71 -21.86 19.65 1.51
C GLN A 71 -22.14 20.48 2.78
N ALA A 72 -21.29 20.36 3.80
CA ALA A 72 -21.38 21.14 5.03
C ALA A 72 -20.80 22.57 4.89
N GLY A 73 -20.14 22.90 3.78
CA GLY A 73 -19.49 24.20 3.58
C GLY A 73 -18.21 24.39 4.39
N GLU A 74 -17.58 23.31 4.86
CA GLU A 74 -16.35 23.35 5.67
C GLU A 74 -15.10 23.54 4.80
N THR A 75 -14.91 24.75 4.27
CA THR A 75 -13.86 25.08 3.30
C THR A 75 -12.44 24.70 3.75
N HIS A 76 -12.11 24.90 5.04
CA HIS A 76 -10.81 24.53 5.59
C HIS A 76 -10.59 23.02 5.63
N LEU A 77 -11.63 22.24 5.96
CA LEU A 77 -11.55 20.78 5.94
C LEU A 77 -11.44 20.27 4.50
N VAL A 78 -12.19 20.85 3.56
CA VAL A 78 -12.09 20.50 2.14
C VAL A 78 -10.66 20.70 1.63
N GLN A 79 -10.04 21.86 1.89
CA GLN A 79 -8.67 22.13 1.47
C GLN A 79 -7.68 21.13 2.07
N PHE A 80 -7.81 20.85 3.37
CA PHE A 80 -6.96 19.87 4.05
C PHE A 80 -7.11 18.46 3.42
N VAL A 81 -8.35 18.05 3.14
CA VAL A 81 -8.65 16.73 2.56
C VAL A 81 -8.11 16.62 1.13
N GLU A 82 -8.13 17.69 0.34
CA GLU A 82 -7.53 17.72 -0.99
C GLU A 82 -6.01 17.50 -0.95
N GLU A 83 -5.30 18.12 0.01
CA GLU A 83 -3.88 17.87 0.22
C GLU A 83 -3.62 16.41 0.63
N LEU A 84 -4.49 15.84 1.45
CA LEU A 84 -4.41 14.43 1.85
C LEU A 84 -4.62 13.49 0.67
N LEU A 85 -5.57 13.78 -0.23
CA LEU A 85 -5.79 13.01 -1.47
C LEU A 85 -4.57 13.05 -2.39
N ILE A 86 -3.88 14.19 -2.50
CA ILE A 86 -2.64 14.29 -3.28
C ILE A 86 -1.55 13.38 -2.68
N LYS A 87 -1.41 13.36 -1.35
CA LYS A 87 -0.46 12.45 -0.66
C LYS A 87 -0.86 10.98 -0.88
N GLN A 88 -2.16 10.67 -0.83
CA GLN A 88 -2.70 9.33 -1.03
C GLN A 88 -2.43 8.81 -2.46
N GLU A 89 -2.63 9.64 -3.47
CA GLU A 89 -2.32 9.31 -4.86
C GLU A 89 -0.83 9.00 -5.08
N LYS A 90 0.06 9.77 -4.45
CA LYS A 90 1.51 9.50 -4.49
C LYS A 90 1.86 8.16 -3.83
N CYS A 91 1.22 7.84 -2.71
CA CYS A 91 1.37 6.56 -2.02
C CYS A 91 0.94 5.39 -2.92
N LYS A 92 -0.23 5.49 -3.55
CA LYS A 92 -0.72 4.46 -4.49
C LYS A 92 0.23 4.23 -5.66
N LYS A 93 0.72 5.31 -6.29
CA LYS A 93 1.71 5.22 -7.38
C LYS A 93 3.01 4.56 -6.93
N PHE A 94 3.49 4.88 -5.72
CA PHE A 94 4.67 4.24 -5.16
C PHE A 94 4.46 2.73 -4.97
N LEU A 95 3.31 2.32 -4.43
CA LEU A 95 2.92 0.92 -4.26
C LEU A 95 2.83 0.17 -5.60
N GLU A 96 2.15 0.74 -6.59
CA GLU A 96 2.02 0.16 -7.94
C GLU A 96 3.38 -0.05 -8.60
N CYS A 97 4.28 0.94 -8.47
CA CYS A 97 5.65 0.85 -8.97
C CYS A 97 6.43 -0.30 -8.30
N HIS A 98 6.31 -0.42 -6.98
CA HIS A 98 6.94 -1.51 -6.23
C HIS A 98 6.40 -2.89 -6.64
N ILE A 99 5.07 -3.03 -6.76
CA ILE A 99 4.41 -4.26 -7.20
C ILE A 99 4.86 -4.64 -8.60
N SER A 100 4.89 -3.69 -9.54
CA SER A 100 5.34 -3.92 -10.91
C SER A 100 6.80 -4.38 -10.96
N THR A 101 7.66 -3.73 -10.17
CA THR A 101 9.10 -4.07 -10.09
C THR A 101 9.31 -5.47 -9.54
N GLN A 102 8.57 -5.84 -8.49
CA GLN A 102 8.65 -7.17 -7.91
C GLN A 102 8.20 -8.26 -8.89
N LYS A 103 7.07 -8.07 -9.59
CA LYS A 103 6.60 -9.01 -10.62
C LYS A 103 7.64 -9.25 -11.72
N LYS A 104 8.28 -8.18 -12.20
CA LYS A 104 9.35 -8.29 -13.23
C LYS A 104 10.56 -9.07 -12.71
N PHE A 105 10.92 -8.87 -11.45
CA PHE A 105 12.03 -9.59 -10.84
C PHE A 105 11.73 -11.08 -10.69
N GLU A 106 10.51 -11.43 -10.27
CA GLU A 106 10.04 -12.81 -10.17
C GLU A 106 10.03 -13.51 -11.54
N GLU A 107 9.51 -12.86 -12.57
CA GLU A 107 9.48 -13.37 -13.94
C GLU A 107 10.89 -13.61 -14.50
N TYR A 108 11.79 -12.65 -14.31
CA TYR A 108 13.20 -12.80 -14.70
C TYR A 108 13.88 -13.95 -13.95
N SER A 109 13.61 -14.10 -12.65
CA SER A 109 14.15 -15.21 -11.86
C SER A 109 13.63 -16.57 -12.34
N TRP A 110 12.38 -16.64 -12.78
CA TRP A 110 11.76 -17.85 -13.30
C TRP A 110 12.35 -18.24 -14.66
N GLN A 111 12.50 -17.26 -15.56
CA GLN A 111 13.17 -17.46 -16.86
C GLN A 111 14.62 -17.92 -16.69
N ARG A 112 15.37 -17.34 -15.73
CA ARG A 112 16.74 -17.78 -15.42
C ARG A 112 16.78 -19.24 -14.98
N ARG A 113 15.93 -19.65 -14.03
CA ARG A 113 15.87 -21.05 -13.54
C ARG A 113 15.54 -22.05 -14.65
N LEU A 114 14.72 -21.67 -15.62
CA LEU A 114 14.44 -22.50 -16.79
C LEU A 114 15.63 -22.60 -17.75
N SER A 115 16.39 -21.50 -17.92
CA SER A 115 17.59 -21.50 -18.76
C SER A 115 18.76 -22.26 -18.16
N GLU A 116 18.87 -22.31 -16.82
CA GLU A 116 19.93 -23.02 -16.08
C GLU A 116 19.65 -24.52 -15.90
N ASN A 117 18.42 -24.99 -16.20
CA ASN A 117 18.08 -26.41 -16.35
C ASN A 117 17.83 -26.75 -17.84
N PRO A 118 18.87 -26.79 -18.70
CA PRO A 118 18.71 -27.44 -19.98
C PRO A 118 18.56 -28.93 -19.72
N ALA A 119 17.41 -29.49 -20.08
CA ALA A 119 17.24 -30.94 -20.16
C ALA A 119 18.37 -31.51 -21.04
N GLY A 120 19.31 -32.27 -20.44
CA GLY A 120 20.36 -32.92 -21.20
C GLY A 120 21.45 -33.57 -20.38
N ALA A 121 21.19 -34.75 -19.80
CA ALA A 121 22.24 -35.76 -19.55
C ALA A 121 21.64 -37.16 -19.36
N SER A 122 21.34 -37.85 -20.46
CA SER A 122 21.61 -39.28 -20.62
C SER A 122 21.73 -39.59 -22.11
N VAL A 123 22.82 -39.09 -22.70
CA VAL A 123 23.53 -39.85 -23.71
C VAL A 123 24.62 -40.63 -22.96
N SER A 124 24.37 -41.92 -22.76
CA SER A 124 25.42 -42.93 -22.69
C SER A 124 25.03 -43.91 -23.79
N GLY A 125 25.70 -43.90 -24.95
CA GLY A 125 27.03 -44.49 -25.07
C GLY A 125 26.83 -45.91 -25.62
N LYS A 126 27.18 -46.06 -26.90
CA LYS A 126 27.03 -47.24 -27.75
C LYS A 126 28.09 -48.30 -27.42
N GLU A 127 27.95 -49.50 -28.04
CA GLU A 127 28.89 -50.64 -28.14
C GLU A 127 28.71 -51.70 -27.03
N THR A 128 28.50 -53.00 -27.30
CA THR A 128 28.85 -53.87 -28.45
C THR A 128 27.85 -55.01 -28.59
#